data_AF-A0A1I0P4C1-F1
#
_entry.id   AF-A0A1I0P4C1-F1
#
_cell.length_a   1.000
_cell.length_b   1.000
_cell.length_c   1.000
_cell.angle_alpha   90.00
_cell.angle_beta   90.00
_cell.angle_gamma   90.00
#
_symmetry.space_group_name_H-M   'P 1'
#
loop_
_entity.id
_entity.type
_entity.pdbx_description
1 polymer ?
#
loop_
_entity_poly.entity_id
_entity_poly.type
_entity_poly.pdbx_seq_one_letter_code
_entity_poly.pdbx_strand_id
1 'polypeptide(L)'
;MMKKSFLYLIVLLLAACTAGSGQKGDAGFVTIKGHDLIKPNGEKLFIQGTNLGNWLNPEGYMFGFSRTNSAWMIDLMFKEAVGPDFTAAFWQRFKDNYVTRADINFIASQGANTIRLPFNYKLFTDEDYMGQTGEKDGYERIDSVVSWCKANNLYLILDMHDCPGGQTGDNIDDGHGYPWLFESEKSQQLFCDIWCEIAGRYKDEPTILGYELMNEPIAHYFANKDSLYTLLQPLYKRCVKAIREVDKNHIILLGGAHWNSFFWMLDDTSYDDKLMYTCHRYGGPATKEAIAHYIHFRDSVNRPMYMGEFGHNTMEWQSDFVHVLKEVNIGYTFWPYKKVDNSCMMGIQRPDGWDSIVVRYAETSRNTYQEWREARPDQTRFRELLMQFAENCRIENCHPQTDYIRTMGMKE
;
A
#
# COMPACT_ATOMS: atom_id res chain seq x y z
N MET A 1 20.44 78.42 42.90
CA MET A 1 21.41 77.87 41.93
C MET A 1 20.77 76.61 41.32
N MET A 2 20.61 76.58 39.98
CA MET A 2 20.62 75.42 39.04
C MET A 2 20.31 74.01 39.59
N LYS A 3 19.58 73.08 38.97
CA LYS A 3 19.06 72.84 37.60
C LYS A 3 18.27 71.50 37.66
N LYS A 4 17.21 71.38 36.85
CA LYS A 4 16.78 70.21 36.02
C LYS A 4 16.64 68.81 36.69
N SER A 5 15.41 68.27 36.79
CA SER A 5 14.74 67.38 35.82
C SER A 5 15.27 65.93 35.79
N PHE A 6 14.47 64.95 36.21
CA PHE A 6 13.89 63.95 35.30
C PHE A 6 12.84 63.07 35.99
N LEU A 7 11.80 62.80 35.21
CA LEU A 7 10.59 62.01 35.45
C LEU A 7 10.91 60.52 35.28
N TYR A 8 10.45 59.61 36.15
CA TYR A 8 10.01 58.27 35.73
C TYR A 8 8.96 57.70 36.69
N LEU A 9 7.77 57.54 36.13
CA LEU A 9 6.57 56.91 36.67
C LEU A 9 6.70 55.39 36.42
N ILE A 10 6.66 54.55 37.47
CA ILE A 10 6.52 53.09 37.31
C ILE A 10 5.11 52.72 37.74
N VAL A 11 4.27 52.46 36.75
CA VAL A 11 2.98 51.79 36.88
C VAL A 11 3.24 50.30 36.69
N LEU A 12 3.06 49.51 37.75
CA LEU A 12 3.06 48.04 37.68
C LEU A 12 1.64 47.57 37.34
N LEU A 13 1.42 47.29 36.06
CA LEU A 13 0.27 46.55 35.56
C LEU A 13 0.51 45.05 35.78
N LEU A 14 -0.26 44.45 36.68
CA LEU A 14 -0.42 43.01 36.80
C LEU A 14 -1.20 42.50 35.57
N ALA A 15 -0.47 42.07 34.55
CA ALA A 15 -1.04 41.27 33.47
C ALA A 15 -1.13 39.81 33.92
N ALA A 16 -2.36 39.33 34.13
CA ALA A 16 -2.66 37.92 34.27
C ALA A 16 -2.31 37.21 32.95
N CYS A 17 -1.23 36.40 32.96
CA CYS A 17 -1.02 35.40 31.93
C CYS A 17 -1.99 34.24 32.20
N THR A 18 -3.17 34.28 31.60
CA THR A 18 -3.89 33.04 31.31
C THR A 18 -3.02 32.27 30.32
N ALA A 19 -2.29 31.28 30.84
CA ALA A 19 -1.71 30.23 30.03
C ALA A 19 -2.88 29.49 29.37
N GLY A 20 -3.24 29.92 28.17
CA GLY A 20 -4.06 29.13 27.27
C GLY A 20 -3.31 27.83 27.04
N SER A 21 -3.86 26.74 27.53
CA SER A 21 -3.53 25.39 27.09
C SER A 21 -3.89 25.27 25.61
N GLY A 22 -3.05 25.79 24.73
CA GLY A 22 -3.11 25.49 23.31
C GLY A 22 -2.83 24.00 23.16
N GLN A 23 -3.84 23.24 22.74
CA GLN A 23 -3.64 21.88 22.27
C GLN A 23 -2.53 21.92 21.21
N LYS A 24 -1.44 21.17 21.44
CA LYS A 24 -0.45 20.85 20.40
C LYS A 24 -1.08 19.87 19.40
N GLY A 25 -2.03 20.33 18.59
CA GLY A 25 -2.60 19.59 17.48
C GLY A 25 -2.11 20.17 16.15
N ASP A 26 -1.82 19.29 15.17
CA ASP A 26 -1.63 19.57 13.74
C ASP A 26 -0.34 20.25 13.24
N ALA A 27 0.71 20.42 14.05
CA ALA A 27 1.98 20.94 13.54
C ALA A 27 2.75 19.88 12.71
N GLY A 28 2.32 19.64 11.45
CA GLY A 28 3.09 18.88 10.45
C GLY A 28 2.32 17.81 9.66
N PHE A 29 1.08 17.50 10.01
CA PHE A 29 0.31 16.44 9.35
C PHE A 29 -0.68 16.97 8.30
N VAL A 30 -1.00 16.13 7.32
CA VAL A 30 -2.12 16.39 6.39
C VAL A 30 -3.44 16.23 7.15
N THR A 31 -4.36 17.17 6.92
CA THR A 31 -5.69 17.19 7.55
C THR A 31 -6.78 17.03 6.50
N ILE A 32 -8.00 16.74 6.96
CA ILE A 32 -9.17 16.53 6.10
C ILE A 32 -10.12 17.72 6.20
N LYS A 33 -10.58 18.22 5.06
CA LYS A 33 -11.64 19.22 4.97
C LYS A 33 -12.65 18.83 3.89
N GLY A 34 -13.74 18.20 4.32
CA GLY A 34 -14.72 17.62 3.39
C GLY A 34 -14.06 16.58 2.50
N HIS A 35 -14.07 16.80 1.18
CA HIS A 35 -13.43 15.89 0.21
C HIS A 35 -11.93 16.17 0.00
N ASP A 36 -11.39 17.24 0.60
CA ASP A 36 -10.03 17.68 0.34
C ASP A 36 -9.05 17.20 1.43
N LEU A 37 -7.85 16.84 0.98
CA LEU A 37 -6.67 16.72 1.82
C LEU A 37 -5.94 18.07 1.86
N ILE A 38 -5.59 18.54 3.06
CA ILE A 38 -4.98 19.86 3.27
C ILE A 38 -3.60 19.66 3.92
N LYS A 39 -2.55 20.10 3.23
CA LYS A 39 -1.17 20.08 3.74
C LYS A 39 -1.01 21.05 4.91
N PRO A 40 0.05 20.91 5.73
CA PRO A 40 0.33 21.85 6.83
C PRO A 40 0.48 23.31 6.41
N ASN A 41 0.87 23.57 5.15
CA ASN A 41 0.99 24.91 4.59
C ASN A 41 -0.35 25.50 4.08
N GLY A 42 -1.46 24.76 4.23
CA GLY A 42 -2.81 25.16 3.80
C GLY A 42 -3.15 24.87 2.34
N GLU A 43 -2.20 24.39 1.54
CA GLU A 43 -2.46 23.99 0.15
C GLU A 43 -3.17 22.63 0.10
N LYS A 44 -3.97 22.43 -0.95
CA LYS A 44 -4.57 21.12 -1.22
C LYS A 44 -3.49 20.10 -1.62
N LEU A 45 -3.63 18.88 -1.12
CA LEU A 45 -2.91 17.72 -1.61
C LEU A 45 -3.83 16.93 -2.54
N PHE A 46 -3.46 16.81 -3.81
CA PHE A 46 -4.08 15.85 -4.72
C PHE A 46 -3.12 14.66 -4.87
N ILE A 47 -3.52 13.47 -4.40
CA ILE A 47 -2.67 12.28 -4.46
C ILE A 47 -2.40 11.93 -5.93
N GLN A 48 -1.12 11.78 -6.29
CA GLN A 48 -0.69 11.24 -7.58
C GLN A 48 0.60 10.44 -7.39
N GLY A 49 0.60 9.19 -7.82
CA GLY A 49 1.75 8.32 -7.60
C GLY A 49 1.61 6.90 -8.10
N THR A 50 2.27 5.98 -7.40
CA THR A 50 2.34 4.56 -7.75
C THR A 50 2.41 3.68 -6.51
N ASN A 51 2.26 2.38 -6.73
CA ASN A 51 2.30 1.32 -5.73
C ASN A 51 3.61 0.53 -5.80
N LEU A 52 4.24 0.27 -4.66
CA LEU A 52 5.39 -0.62 -4.54
C LEU A 52 4.97 -2.10 -4.49
N GLY A 53 4.07 -2.50 -5.40
CA GLY A 53 3.61 -3.87 -5.56
C GLY A 53 4.73 -4.84 -5.93
N ASN A 54 4.46 -6.13 -5.78
CA ASN A 54 5.40 -7.26 -5.90
C ASN A 54 6.52 -7.35 -4.86
N TRP A 55 6.76 -6.30 -4.07
CA TRP A 55 7.96 -6.22 -3.25
C TRP A 55 7.80 -6.90 -1.89
N LEU A 56 6.92 -6.35 -1.06
CA LEU A 56 6.55 -6.88 0.26
C LEU A 56 5.19 -7.61 0.24
N ASN A 57 4.65 -7.77 -0.96
CA ASN A 57 3.56 -8.65 -1.32
C ASN A 57 3.78 -9.09 -2.79
N PRO A 58 4.40 -10.26 -3.04
CA PRO A 58 4.62 -10.79 -4.39
C PRO A 58 3.37 -11.44 -4.98
N GLU A 59 3.04 -11.09 -6.23
CA GLU A 59 1.93 -11.67 -7.00
C GLU A 59 2.43 -12.39 -8.25
N GLY A 60 1.83 -13.55 -8.57
CA GLY A 60 2.37 -14.45 -9.59
C GLY A 60 2.53 -13.84 -10.97
N TYR A 61 1.54 -13.07 -11.44
CA TYR A 61 1.59 -12.47 -12.77
C TYR A 61 2.74 -11.46 -12.92
N MET A 62 3.22 -10.87 -11.82
CA MET A 62 4.36 -9.97 -11.84
C MET A 62 5.70 -10.70 -11.99
N PHE A 63 5.71 -12.03 -11.88
CA PHE A 63 6.79 -12.93 -12.27
C PHE A 63 6.51 -13.64 -13.61
N GLY A 64 5.32 -13.45 -14.20
CA GLY A 64 4.86 -14.16 -15.40
C GLY A 64 4.12 -15.47 -15.12
N PHE A 65 3.77 -15.75 -13.87
CA PHE A 65 3.01 -16.95 -13.48
C PHE A 65 1.52 -16.72 -13.61
N SER A 66 0.77 -17.78 -13.89
CA SER A 66 -0.70 -17.76 -13.96
C SER A 66 -1.30 -18.61 -12.86
N ARG A 67 -0.79 -19.83 -12.63
CA ARG A 67 -1.31 -20.74 -11.60
C ARG A 67 -0.75 -20.49 -10.21
N THR A 68 0.53 -20.08 -10.12
CA THR A 68 1.20 -19.79 -8.86
C THR A 68 1.05 -18.31 -8.57
N ASN A 69 -0.05 -17.90 -7.92
CA ASN A 69 -0.55 -16.53 -7.99
C ASN A 69 -0.44 -15.69 -6.71
N SER A 70 -0.41 -16.30 -5.52
CA SER A 70 -0.17 -15.60 -4.23
C SER A 70 1.23 -15.86 -3.65
N ALA A 71 1.63 -15.06 -2.67
CA ALA A 71 2.97 -15.11 -2.08
C ALA A 71 3.34 -16.50 -1.53
N TRP A 72 2.43 -17.16 -0.79
CA TRP A 72 2.68 -18.51 -0.25
C TRP A 72 2.84 -19.56 -1.35
N MET A 73 2.12 -19.45 -2.48
CA MET A 73 2.26 -20.38 -3.59
C MET A 73 3.62 -20.22 -4.26
N ILE A 74 4.07 -18.97 -4.44
CA ILE A 74 5.36 -18.65 -5.05
C ILE A 74 6.49 -19.19 -4.16
N ASP A 75 6.41 -18.93 -2.85
CA ASP A 75 7.38 -19.40 -1.87
C ASP A 75 7.43 -20.94 -1.82
N LEU A 76 6.27 -21.60 -1.77
CA LEU A 76 6.18 -23.07 -1.84
C LEU A 76 6.82 -23.61 -3.12
N MET A 77 6.49 -23.03 -4.27
CA MET A 77 7.04 -23.44 -5.56
C MET A 77 8.57 -23.31 -5.60
N PHE A 78 9.13 -22.22 -5.07
CA PHE A 78 10.59 -22.10 -4.97
C PHE A 78 11.19 -23.11 -4.00
N LYS A 79 10.57 -23.35 -2.83
CA LYS A 79 11.02 -24.38 -1.87
C LYS A 79 11.02 -25.78 -2.51
N GLU A 80 10.01 -26.11 -3.30
CA GLU A 80 9.94 -27.38 -4.05
C GLU A 80 11.04 -27.50 -5.12
N ALA A 81 11.36 -26.40 -5.82
CA ALA A 81 12.37 -26.39 -6.87
C ALA A 81 13.81 -26.45 -6.33
N VAL A 82 14.13 -25.60 -5.34
CA VAL A 82 15.52 -25.30 -4.93
C VAL A 82 15.76 -25.42 -3.43
N GLY A 83 14.76 -25.81 -2.64
CA GLY A 83 14.90 -26.02 -1.20
C GLY A 83 14.88 -24.72 -0.38
N PRO A 84 14.54 -24.81 0.92
CA PRO A 84 14.22 -23.67 1.76
C PRO A 84 15.37 -22.67 1.96
N ASP A 85 16.59 -23.16 2.21
CA ASP A 85 17.73 -22.26 2.51
C ASP A 85 18.07 -21.32 1.34
N PHE A 86 17.94 -21.83 0.12
CA PHE A 86 18.19 -21.02 -1.07
C PHE A 86 17.00 -20.11 -1.38
N THR A 87 15.77 -20.59 -1.21
CA THR A 87 14.59 -19.73 -1.34
C THR A 87 14.70 -18.54 -0.38
N ALA A 88 15.14 -18.77 0.85
CA ALA A 88 15.38 -17.70 1.82
C ALA A 88 16.45 -16.71 1.34
N ALA A 89 17.57 -17.20 0.82
CA ALA A 89 18.63 -16.35 0.25
C ALA A 89 18.14 -15.56 -0.99
N PHE A 90 17.33 -16.16 -1.85
CA PHE A 90 16.70 -15.50 -2.98
C PHE A 90 15.78 -14.37 -2.50
N TRP A 91 14.89 -14.65 -1.54
CA TRP A 91 13.98 -13.63 -1.04
C TRP A 91 14.69 -12.45 -0.39
N GLN A 92 15.77 -12.71 0.35
CA GLN A 92 16.60 -11.63 0.88
C GLN A 92 17.15 -10.74 -0.26
N ARG A 93 17.78 -11.36 -1.27
CA ARG A 93 18.33 -10.65 -2.43
C ARG A 93 17.25 -9.90 -3.21
N PHE A 94 16.09 -10.52 -3.41
CA PHE A 94 14.95 -9.92 -4.06
C PHE A 94 14.52 -8.67 -3.31
N LYS A 95 14.24 -8.78 -2.00
CA LYS A 95 13.78 -7.63 -1.21
C LYS A 95 14.82 -6.49 -1.15
N ASP A 96 16.11 -6.81 -1.12
CA ASP A 96 17.18 -5.80 -1.05
C ASP A 96 17.44 -5.10 -2.40
N ASN A 97 17.13 -5.76 -3.52
CA ASN A 97 17.32 -5.22 -4.87
C ASN A 97 16.04 -4.61 -5.48
N TYR A 98 14.86 -5.04 -5.05
CA TYR A 98 13.59 -4.66 -5.69
C TYR A 98 13.14 -3.25 -5.40
N VAL A 99 13.35 -2.70 -4.20
CA VAL A 99 13.13 -1.27 -3.97
C VAL A 99 14.29 -0.72 -3.18
N THR A 100 14.93 0.28 -3.77
CA THR A 100 16.05 1.00 -3.16
C THR A 100 15.76 2.49 -3.12
N ARG A 101 16.64 3.27 -2.48
CA ARG A 101 16.59 4.74 -2.54
C ARG A 101 16.55 5.27 -3.98
N ALA A 102 17.23 4.60 -4.92
CA ALA A 102 17.26 5.04 -6.31
C ALA A 102 15.89 4.90 -7.00
N ASP A 103 15.13 3.86 -6.65
CA ASP A 103 13.74 3.68 -7.11
C ASP A 103 12.84 4.83 -6.60
N ILE A 104 12.94 5.19 -5.31
CA ILE A 104 12.15 6.29 -4.74
C ILE A 104 12.54 7.65 -5.37
N ASN A 105 13.83 7.89 -5.58
CA ASN A 105 14.31 9.09 -6.28
C ASN A 105 13.75 9.14 -7.71
N PHE A 106 13.73 8.01 -8.42
CA PHE A 106 13.17 7.93 -9.76
C PHE A 106 11.67 8.24 -9.76
N ILE A 107 10.88 7.62 -8.86
CA ILE A 107 9.44 7.87 -8.73
C ILE A 107 9.16 9.35 -8.48
N ALA A 108 9.87 9.98 -7.52
CA ALA A 108 9.76 11.41 -7.26
C ALA A 108 10.14 12.26 -8.49
N SER A 109 11.21 11.87 -9.19
CA SER A 109 11.64 12.57 -10.40
C SER A 109 10.61 12.51 -11.52
N GLN A 110 9.62 11.60 -11.48
CA GLN A 110 8.50 11.52 -12.41
C GLN A 110 7.28 12.37 -12.02
N GLY A 111 7.37 13.17 -10.95
CA GLY A 111 6.30 14.08 -10.51
C GLY A 111 5.33 13.48 -9.49
N ALA A 112 5.57 12.23 -9.05
CA ALA A 112 4.79 11.65 -7.97
C ALA A 112 4.93 12.48 -6.68
N ASN A 113 3.86 12.54 -5.90
CA ASN A 113 3.87 13.14 -4.56
C ASN A 113 3.52 12.15 -3.45
N THR A 114 3.05 10.96 -3.81
CA THR A 114 2.61 9.93 -2.87
C THR A 114 3.07 8.56 -3.37
N ILE A 115 3.48 7.68 -2.46
CA ILE A 115 3.72 6.26 -2.72
C ILE A 115 2.80 5.45 -1.82
N ARG A 116 2.16 4.42 -2.38
CA ARG A 116 1.49 3.37 -1.60
C ARG A 116 2.44 2.19 -1.45
N LEU A 117 2.62 1.73 -0.21
CA LEU A 117 3.46 0.58 0.14
C LEU A 117 2.57 -0.56 0.63
N PRO A 118 2.18 -1.48 -0.28
CA PRO A 118 1.60 -2.76 0.07
C PRO A 118 2.58 -3.59 0.87
N PHE A 119 2.11 -4.21 1.95
CA PHE A 119 2.90 -5.16 2.74
C PHE A 119 2.04 -6.29 3.29
N ASN A 120 2.68 -7.43 3.55
CA ASN A 120 2.08 -8.56 4.22
C ASN A 120 2.21 -8.46 5.76
N TYR A 121 1.15 -8.77 6.50
CA TYR A 121 1.16 -8.70 7.97
C TYR A 121 2.25 -9.56 8.62
N LYS A 122 2.66 -10.67 7.97
CA LYS A 122 3.68 -11.60 8.51
C LYS A 122 5.05 -10.96 8.69
N LEU A 123 5.30 -9.81 8.04
CA LEU A 123 6.52 -9.02 8.26
C LEU A 123 6.65 -8.44 9.68
N PHE A 124 5.56 -8.47 10.47
CA PHE A 124 5.48 -7.99 11.84
C PHE A 124 5.18 -9.11 12.84
N THR A 125 5.35 -10.37 12.42
CA THR A 125 5.14 -11.54 13.28
C THR A 125 6.32 -12.51 13.20
N ASP A 126 6.25 -13.59 13.98
CA ASP A 126 7.22 -14.71 13.91
C ASP A 126 6.86 -15.75 12.83
N GLU A 127 5.87 -15.47 11.97
CA GLU A 127 5.52 -16.38 10.87
C GLU A 127 6.61 -16.39 9.78
N ASP A 128 6.83 -17.55 9.14
CA ASP A 128 7.74 -17.64 8.00
C ASP A 128 7.18 -16.86 6.80
N TYR A 129 7.92 -15.84 6.39
CA TYR A 129 7.58 -15.02 5.23
C TYR A 129 8.84 -14.53 4.51
N MET A 130 8.98 -14.91 3.24
CA MET A 130 10.06 -14.45 2.36
C MET A 130 11.46 -14.55 3.00
N GLY A 131 11.75 -15.69 3.63
CA GLY A 131 13.10 -16.11 4.01
C GLY A 131 13.67 -15.60 5.33
N GLN A 132 13.14 -14.50 5.89
CA GLN A 132 13.56 -14.01 7.21
C GLN A 132 12.38 -14.13 8.18
N THR A 133 12.62 -14.76 9.32
CA THR A 133 11.69 -14.79 10.45
C THR A 133 12.17 -13.84 11.53
N GLY A 134 11.30 -12.93 11.95
CA GLY A 134 11.54 -12.04 13.09
C GLY A 134 10.97 -10.64 12.91
N GLU A 135 10.50 -10.07 14.01
CA GLU A 135 9.72 -8.82 14.11
C GLU A 135 10.38 -7.57 13.49
N LYS A 136 11.64 -7.61 13.04
CA LYS A 136 12.40 -6.41 12.63
C LYS A 136 12.44 -6.15 11.13
N ASP A 137 12.31 -7.16 10.27
CA ASP A 137 12.49 -6.96 8.82
C ASP A 137 11.43 -6.00 8.24
N GLY A 138 10.16 -6.15 8.65
CA GLY A 138 9.09 -5.23 8.25
C GLY A 138 9.36 -3.78 8.64
N TYR A 139 9.73 -3.53 9.90
CA TYR A 139 9.99 -2.18 10.39
C TYR A 139 11.23 -1.54 9.74
N GLU A 140 12.34 -2.28 9.58
CA GLU A 140 13.56 -1.75 8.96
C GLU A 140 13.33 -1.34 7.50
N ARG A 141 12.48 -2.08 6.77
CA ARG A 141 12.10 -1.74 5.40
C ARG A 141 11.21 -0.51 5.36
N ILE A 142 10.18 -0.43 6.20
CA ILE A 142 9.33 0.77 6.26
C ILE A 142 10.15 2.00 6.67
N ASP A 143 11.02 1.91 7.68
CA ASP A 143 11.90 3.00 8.10
C ASP A 143 12.77 3.52 6.96
N SER A 144 13.29 2.60 6.13
CA SER A 144 14.08 2.95 4.95
C SER A 144 13.23 3.73 3.93
N VAL A 145 12.03 3.24 3.60
CA VAL A 145 11.12 3.91 2.66
C VAL A 145 10.68 5.27 3.20
N VAL A 146 10.34 5.38 4.48
CA VAL A 146 10.04 6.66 5.16
C VAL A 146 11.19 7.65 4.98
N SER A 147 12.43 7.23 5.25
CA SER A 147 13.61 8.07 5.06
C SER A 147 13.77 8.54 3.61
N TRP A 148 13.53 7.65 2.65
CA TRP A 148 13.67 7.95 1.22
C TRP A 148 12.54 8.89 0.73
N CYS A 149 11.30 8.64 1.14
CA CYS A 149 10.16 9.50 0.86
C CYS A 149 10.35 10.90 1.44
N LYS A 150 10.78 11.00 2.70
CA LYS A 150 11.09 12.28 3.37
C LYS A 150 12.14 13.07 2.61
N ALA A 151 13.20 12.43 2.13
CA ALA A 151 14.25 13.08 1.34
C ALA A 151 13.77 13.60 -0.03
N ASN A 152 12.64 13.09 -0.53
CA ASN A 152 12.06 13.45 -1.83
C ASN A 152 10.75 14.23 -1.73
N ASN A 153 10.34 14.66 -0.52
CA ASN A 153 9.04 15.30 -0.27
C ASN A 153 7.85 14.47 -0.75
N LEU A 154 7.96 13.14 -0.68
CA LEU A 154 6.87 12.22 -0.95
C LEU A 154 6.13 11.89 0.34
N TYR A 155 4.82 11.71 0.22
CA TYR A 155 4.00 11.06 1.23
C TYR A 155 4.00 9.53 1.05
N LEU A 156 3.82 8.80 2.14
CA LEU A 156 3.73 7.34 2.15
C LEU A 156 2.39 6.88 2.72
N ILE A 157 1.68 6.03 1.99
CA ILE A 157 0.52 5.27 2.49
C ILE A 157 1.02 3.87 2.84
N LEU A 158 0.79 3.45 4.08
CA LEU A 158 1.05 2.09 4.53
C LEU A 158 -0.20 1.26 4.31
N ASP A 159 -0.11 0.21 3.49
CA ASP A 159 -1.23 -0.64 3.11
C ASP A 159 -0.99 -2.08 3.59
N MET A 160 -1.80 -2.55 4.54
CA MET A 160 -1.79 -3.96 4.91
C MET A 160 -2.53 -4.74 3.84
N HIS A 161 -1.75 -5.18 2.86
CA HIS A 161 -2.24 -5.80 1.64
C HIS A 161 -2.65 -7.25 1.86
N ASP A 162 -2.00 -7.93 2.81
CA ASP A 162 -2.38 -9.25 3.28
C ASP A 162 -2.67 -9.17 4.78
N CYS A 163 -3.91 -9.41 5.17
CA CYS A 163 -4.32 -9.40 6.57
C CYS A 163 -4.26 -10.81 7.19
N PRO A 164 -4.14 -10.92 8.52
CA PRO A 164 -4.24 -12.20 9.22
C PRO A 164 -5.46 -13.02 8.81
N GLY A 165 -5.24 -14.27 8.35
CA GLY A 165 -6.31 -15.16 7.89
C GLY A 165 -6.83 -14.90 6.46
N GLY A 166 -6.42 -13.83 5.80
CA GLY A 166 -6.92 -13.44 4.47
C GLY A 166 -8.23 -12.66 4.54
N GLN A 167 -8.28 -11.55 3.80
CA GLN A 167 -9.41 -10.62 3.76
C GLN A 167 -10.25 -10.73 2.48
N THR A 168 -9.69 -11.27 1.41
CA THR A 168 -10.30 -11.31 0.07
C THR A 168 -10.78 -12.71 -0.24
N GLY A 169 -9.94 -13.70 0.03
CA GLY A 169 -10.14 -15.09 -0.39
C GLY A 169 -9.88 -15.31 -1.90
N ASP A 170 -8.93 -14.57 -2.47
CA ASP A 170 -8.42 -14.72 -3.84
C ASP A 170 -6.92 -14.37 -3.91
N ASN A 171 -6.33 -14.46 -5.10
CA ASN A 171 -4.90 -14.29 -5.36
C ASN A 171 -4.25 -12.97 -4.92
N ILE A 172 -5.06 -11.94 -4.66
CA ILE A 172 -4.61 -10.60 -4.27
C ILE A 172 -4.31 -10.56 -2.75
N ASP A 173 -4.66 -11.63 -2.02
CA ASP A 173 -4.19 -11.86 -0.65
C ASP A 173 -3.35 -13.14 -0.51
N ASP A 174 -2.68 -13.27 0.64
CA ASP A 174 -1.90 -14.43 1.05
C ASP A 174 -2.71 -15.42 1.91
N GLY A 175 -4.03 -15.46 1.71
CA GLY A 175 -4.99 -16.26 2.46
C GLY A 175 -5.19 -17.68 1.91
N HIS A 176 -6.15 -18.39 2.51
CA HIS A 176 -6.48 -19.78 2.18
C HIS A 176 -7.76 -19.91 1.32
N GLY A 177 -7.97 -18.98 0.38
CA GLY A 177 -9.08 -19.01 -0.57
C GLY A 177 -10.46 -18.68 0.03
N TYR A 178 -10.49 -18.10 1.23
CA TYR A 178 -11.70 -17.61 1.88
C TYR A 178 -11.32 -16.49 2.86
N PRO A 179 -12.16 -15.46 3.07
CA PRO A 179 -11.81 -14.32 3.89
C PRO A 179 -11.99 -14.62 5.39
N TRP A 180 -11.17 -15.52 5.92
CA TRP A 180 -11.27 -16.02 7.31
C TRP A 180 -11.08 -14.94 8.36
N LEU A 181 -10.47 -13.80 8.02
CA LEU A 181 -10.38 -12.65 8.91
C LEU A 181 -11.73 -12.27 9.51
N PHE A 182 -12.83 -12.35 8.77
CA PHE A 182 -14.15 -11.93 9.27
C PHE A 182 -14.82 -12.96 10.19
N GLU A 183 -14.32 -14.20 10.25
CA GLU A 183 -14.89 -15.26 11.09
C GLU A 183 -13.99 -15.65 12.29
N SER A 184 -12.71 -15.28 12.24
CA SER A 184 -11.72 -15.63 13.25
C SER A 184 -11.43 -14.47 14.19
N GLU A 185 -11.95 -14.55 15.42
CA GLU A 185 -11.64 -13.58 16.48
C GLU A 185 -10.13 -13.44 16.74
N LYS A 186 -9.40 -14.56 16.65
CA LYS A 186 -7.93 -14.55 16.79
C LYS A 186 -7.25 -13.73 15.68
N SER A 187 -7.73 -13.87 14.44
CA SER A 187 -7.19 -13.11 13.30
C SER A 187 -7.54 -11.63 13.41
N GLN A 188 -8.75 -11.30 13.86
CA GLN A 188 -9.17 -9.91 14.07
C GLN A 188 -8.38 -9.22 15.18
N GLN A 189 -8.09 -9.94 16.26
CA GLN A 189 -7.25 -9.41 17.34
C GLN A 189 -5.83 -9.16 16.83
N LEU A 190 -5.20 -10.14 16.16
CA LEU A 190 -3.86 -9.97 15.57
C LEU A 190 -3.81 -8.81 14.57
N PHE A 191 -4.85 -8.65 13.75
CA PHE A 191 -5.00 -7.53 12.83
C PHE A 191 -4.98 -6.18 13.54
N CYS A 192 -5.74 -6.04 14.63
CA CYS A 192 -5.77 -4.81 15.42
C CYS A 192 -4.45 -4.57 16.16
N ASP A 193 -3.82 -5.63 16.68
CA ASP A 193 -2.55 -5.55 17.42
C ASP A 193 -1.43 -5.03 16.53
N ILE A 194 -1.25 -5.63 15.34
CA ILE A 194 -0.23 -5.20 14.37
C ILE A 194 -0.44 -3.73 13.97
N TRP A 195 -1.69 -3.34 13.68
CA TRP A 195 -1.98 -1.94 13.34
C TRP A 195 -1.71 -0.98 14.51
N CYS A 196 -2.02 -1.38 15.73
CA CYS A 196 -1.71 -0.60 16.93
C CYS A 196 -0.19 -0.43 17.10
N GLU A 197 0.60 -1.48 16.86
CA GLU A 197 2.07 -1.41 16.93
C GLU A 197 2.66 -0.49 15.84
N ILE A 198 2.22 -0.67 14.58
CA ILE A 198 2.63 0.18 13.44
C ILE A 198 2.29 1.65 13.76
N ALA A 199 1.05 1.94 14.16
CA ALA A 199 0.63 3.30 14.48
C ALA A 199 1.40 3.86 15.68
N GLY A 200 1.65 3.05 16.72
CA GLY A 200 2.43 3.45 17.89
C GLY A 200 3.87 3.84 17.54
N ARG A 201 4.49 3.13 16.58
CA ARG A 201 5.83 3.44 16.06
C ARG A 201 5.85 4.74 15.25
N TYR A 202 4.85 4.95 14.40
CA TYR A 202 4.87 6.01 13.40
C TYR A 202 4.02 7.25 13.72
N LYS A 203 3.33 7.30 14.86
CA LYS A 203 2.43 8.41 15.25
C LYS A 203 3.00 9.84 15.12
N ASP A 204 4.32 10.00 15.20
CA ASP A 204 5.04 11.27 15.13
C ASP A 204 5.74 11.50 13.76
N GLU A 205 5.49 10.65 12.75
CA GLU A 205 6.14 10.67 11.44
C GLU A 205 5.24 11.24 10.33
N PRO A 206 5.28 12.56 10.06
CA PRO A 206 4.37 13.21 9.09
C PRO A 206 4.63 12.85 7.62
N THR A 207 5.72 12.14 7.30
CA THR A 207 5.91 11.57 5.95
C THR A 207 4.87 10.48 5.66
N ILE A 208 4.36 9.79 6.67
CA ILE A 208 3.24 8.88 6.48
C ILE A 208 1.96 9.71 6.36
N LEU A 209 1.25 9.54 5.24
CA LEU A 209 -0.04 10.18 5.01
C LEU A 209 -1.14 9.50 5.81
N GLY A 210 -1.11 8.16 5.84
CA GLY A 210 -2.10 7.39 6.55
C GLY A 210 -1.93 5.88 6.44
N TYR A 211 -2.85 5.20 7.09
CA TYR A 211 -2.91 3.75 7.23
C TYR A 211 -4.09 3.21 6.44
N GLU A 212 -3.84 2.53 5.32
CA GLU A 212 -4.84 1.77 4.59
C GLU A 212 -5.00 0.41 5.24
N LEU A 213 -6.10 0.25 5.97
CA LEU A 213 -6.23 -0.85 6.91
C LEU A 213 -6.24 -2.22 6.23
N MET A 214 -6.78 -2.29 5.01
CA MET A 214 -7.09 -3.54 4.33
C MET A 214 -7.22 -3.33 2.83
N ASN A 215 -6.48 -4.11 2.06
CA ASN A 215 -6.62 -4.16 0.62
C ASN A 215 -7.78 -5.07 0.19
N GLU A 216 -8.66 -4.54 -0.66
CA GLU A 216 -9.63 -5.32 -1.45
C GLU A 216 -10.49 -6.37 -0.71
N PRO A 217 -11.10 -6.06 0.45
CA PRO A 217 -11.83 -7.06 1.24
C PRO A 217 -12.98 -7.72 0.48
N ILE A 218 -13.15 -9.01 0.74
CA ILE A 218 -14.30 -9.86 0.41
C ILE A 218 -14.64 -9.86 -1.08
N ALA A 219 -14.23 -10.92 -1.78
CA ALA A 219 -14.66 -11.13 -3.16
C ALA A 219 -16.18 -11.40 -3.28
N HIS A 220 -16.75 -11.11 -4.45
CA HIS A 220 -18.21 -11.13 -4.68
C HIS A 220 -18.81 -12.52 -4.93
N TYR A 221 -18.00 -13.58 -5.04
CA TYR A 221 -18.45 -14.91 -5.46
C TYR A 221 -18.78 -15.86 -4.29
N PHE A 222 -18.61 -15.43 -3.04
CA PHE A 222 -18.97 -16.26 -1.88
C PHE A 222 -20.50 -16.31 -1.68
N ALA A 223 -21.01 -17.49 -1.32
CA ALA A 223 -22.44 -17.71 -1.09
C ALA A 223 -22.99 -16.83 0.04
N ASN A 224 -22.19 -16.58 1.08
CA ASN A 224 -22.52 -15.77 2.25
C ASN A 224 -21.94 -14.34 2.20
N LYS A 225 -21.54 -13.84 1.02
CA LYS A 225 -20.93 -12.49 0.85
C LYS A 225 -21.70 -11.37 1.52
N ASP A 226 -23.04 -11.38 1.48
CA ASP A 226 -23.86 -10.32 2.06
C ASP A 226 -23.74 -10.29 3.60
N SER A 227 -23.57 -11.46 4.22
CA SER A 227 -23.25 -11.56 5.65
C SER A 227 -21.82 -11.11 5.94
N LEU A 228 -20.85 -11.43 5.07
CA LEU A 228 -19.47 -10.95 5.22
C LEU A 228 -19.37 -9.42 5.11
N TYR A 229 -20.11 -8.81 4.18
CA TYR A 229 -20.11 -7.35 3.98
C TYR A 229 -20.54 -6.59 5.25
N THR A 230 -21.46 -7.14 6.05
CA THR A 230 -21.88 -6.47 7.30
C THR A 230 -20.84 -6.53 8.41
N LEU A 231 -19.83 -7.41 8.30
CA LEU A 231 -18.74 -7.55 9.27
C LEU A 231 -17.60 -6.56 9.03
N LEU A 232 -17.55 -5.94 7.84
CA LEU A 232 -16.47 -5.05 7.44
C LEU A 232 -16.37 -3.78 8.30
N GLN A 233 -17.45 -3.01 8.40
CA GLN A 233 -17.46 -1.77 9.20
C GLN A 233 -17.22 -2.02 10.71
N PRO A 234 -17.82 -3.05 11.34
CA PRO A 234 -17.48 -3.41 12.73
C PRO A 234 -15.99 -3.69 12.95
N LEU A 235 -15.35 -4.43 12.05
CA LEU A 235 -13.91 -4.71 12.15
C LEU A 235 -13.07 -3.45 11.97
N TYR A 236 -13.41 -2.58 11.00
CA TYR A 236 -12.76 -1.28 10.86
C TYR A 236 -12.89 -0.42 12.12
N LYS A 237 -14.09 -0.30 12.69
CA LYS A 237 -14.30 0.43 13.94
C LYS A 237 -13.43 -0.07 15.08
N ARG A 238 -13.28 -1.40 15.20
CA ARG A 238 -12.41 -2.04 16.20
C ARG A 238 -10.94 -1.65 15.98
N CYS A 239 -10.44 -1.77 14.76
CA CYS A 239 -9.06 -1.45 14.43
C CYS A 239 -8.75 0.06 14.57
N VAL A 240 -9.65 0.93 14.07
CA VAL A 240 -9.55 2.38 14.26
C VAL A 240 -9.49 2.74 15.73
N LYS A 241 -10.35 2.15 16.57
CA LYS A 241 -10.30 2.37 18.01
C LYS A 241 -8.92 2.00 18.59
N ALA A 242 -8.37 0.85 18.23
CA ALA A 242 -7.05 0.40 18.69
C ALA A 242 -5.93 1.37 18.25
N ILE A 243 -5.88 1.74 16.96
CA ILE A 243 -4.93 2.74 16.43
C ILE A 243 -5.04 4.05 17.21
N ARG A 244 -6.28 4.51 17.46
CA ARG A 244 -6.51 5.76 18.19
C ARG A 244 -6.10 5.69 19.66
N GLU A 245 -5.79 4.54 20.25
CA GLU A 245 -5.20 4.50 21.60
C GLU A 245 -3.77 5.06 21.61
N VAL A 246 -3.08 5.01 20.47
CA VAL A 246 -1.66 5.39 20.36
C VAL A 246 -1.38 6.53 19.37
N ASP A 247 -2.24 6.75 18.37
CA ASP A 247 -2.05 7.73 17.31
C ASP A 247 -3.33 8.52 17.00
N LYS A 248 -3.26 9.85 17.17
CA LYS A 248 -4.38 10.77 16.89
C LYS A 248 -4.17 11.62 15.63
N ASN A 249 -3.05 11.48 14.93
CA ASN A 249 -2.61 12.40 13.90
C ASN A 249 -2.99 11.92 12.50
N HIS A 250 -2.67 10.66 12.19
CA HIS A 250 -2.72 10.11 10.82
C HIS A 250 -4.14 9.85 10.32
N ILE A 251 -4.30 9.95 9.00
CA ILE A 251 -5.50 9.56 8.29
C ILE A 251 -5.61 8.03 8.29
N ILE A 252 -6.82 7.51 8.43
CA ILE A 252 -7.09 6.07 8.27
C ILE A 252 -7.91 5.88 6.99
N LEU A 253 -7.39 5.04 6.10
CA LEU A 253 -7.97 4.75 4.80
C LEU A 253 -8.71 3.41 4.84
N LEU A 254 -9.95 3.41 4.35
CA LEU A 254 -10.85 2.26 4.39
C LEU A 254 -11.27 1.84 2.98
N GLY A 255 -11.04 0.56 2.67
CA GLY A 255 -11.47 -0.07 1.43
C GLY A 255 -12.88 -0.64 1.52
N GLY A 256 -13.65 -0.52 0.43
CA GLY A 256 -14.95 -1.17 0.29
C GLY A 256 -14.82 -2.67 0.03
N ALA A 257 -15.91 -3.42 0.20
CA ALA A 257 -15.93 -4.81 -0.20
C ALA A 257 -15.83 -4.96 -1.74
N HIS A 258 -15.77 -6.21 -2.22
CA HIS A 258 -15.75 -6.53 -3.65
C HIS A 258 -14.57 -5.85 -4.34
N TRP A 259 -13.35 -6.15 -3.87
CA TRP A 259 -12.11 -5.56 -4.36
C TRP A 259 -12.16 -4.03 -4.40
N ASN A 260 -12.44 -3.41 -3.24
CA ASN A 260 -12.51 -1.95 -3.12
C ASN A 260 -13.50 -1.28 -4.09
N SER A 261 -14.54 -2.00 -4.53
CA SER A 261 -15.52 -1.49 -5.50
C SER A 261 -16.92 -1.25 -4.91
N PHE A 262 -17.20 -1.72 -3.70
CA PHE A 262 -18.55 -1.69 -3.13
C PHE A 262 -18.56 -1.19 -1.69
N PHE A 263 -19.26 -0.07 -1.44
CA PHE A 263 -19.09 0.72 -0.21
C PHE A 263 -20.35 0.89 0.64
N TRP A 264 -21.50 0.33 0.24
CA TRP A 264 -22.78 0.60 0.92
C TRP A 264 -22.78 0.23 2.41
N MET A 265 -21.93 -0.73 2.82
CA MET A 265 -21.76 -1.15 4.22
C MET A 265 -20.95 -0.16 5.07
N LEU A 266 -20.31 0.84 4.47
CA LEU A 266 -19.45 1.84 5.11
C LEU A 266 -20.18 3.18 5.29
N ASP A 267 -21.37 3.15 5.90
CA ASP A 267 -22.30 4.27 6.05
C ASP A 267 -22.14 5.12 7.33
N ASP A 268 -21.31 4.69 8.29
CA ASP A 268 -21.04 5.44 9.53
C ASP A 268 -19.62 5.98 9.53
N THR A 269 -19.47 7.30 9.66
CA THR A 269 -18.17 7.99 9.83
C THR A 269 -18.04 8.68 11.18
N SER A 270 -19.01 8.52 12.08
CA SER A 270 -19.08 9.28 13.34
C SER A 270 -18.00 8.90 14.35
N TYR A 271 -17.33 7.76 14.14
CA TYR A 271 -16.33 7.23 15.08
C TYR A 271 -14.91 7.78 14.86
N ASP A 272 -14.64 8.46 13.74
CA ASP A 272 -13.35 9.11 13.47
C ASP A 272 -13.50 10.22 12.41
N ASP A 273 -12.93 11.39 12.68
CA ASP A 273 -12.99 12.56 11.79
C ASP A 273 -11.89 12.56 10.72
N LYS A 274 -10.89 11.67 10.84
CA LYS A 274 -9.75 11.54 9.95
C LYS A 274 -9.84 10.27 9.07
N LEU A 275 -11.06 9.91 8.66
CA LEU A 275 -11.32 8.82 7.71
C LEU A 275 -11.21 9.28 6.26
N MET A 276 -10.64 8.41 5.43
CA MET A 276 -10.58 8.53 3.98
C MET A 276 -10.93 7.17 3.36
N TYR A 277 -11.36 7.15 2.10
CA TYR A 277 -11.72 5.92 1.41
C TYR A 277 -10.80 5.63 0.22
N THR A 278 -10.53 4.35 -0.02
CA THR A 278 -9.75 3.86 -1.17
C THR A 278 -10.66 3.04 -2.08
N CYS A 279 -10.64 3.30 -3.39
CA CYS A 279 -11.38 2.54 -4.39
C CYS A 279 -10.47 2.07 -5.51
N HIS A 280 -10.76 0.90 -6.10
CA HIS A 280 -9.91 0.30 -7.12
C HIS A 280 -10.69 0.09 -8.43
N ARG A 281 -9.99 0.13 -9.57
CA ARG A 281 -10.60 -0.12 -10.88
C ARG A 281 -9.58 -0.39 -11.99
N TYR A 282 -9.72 -1.53 -12.68
CA TYR A 282 -8.85 -1.89 -13.80
C TYR A 282 -9.52 -1.86 -15.19
N GLY A 283 -10.85 -1.69 -15.26
CA GLY A 283 -11.59 -1.79 -16.53
C GLY A 283 -12.86 -0.94 -16.64
N GLY A 284 -13.59 -1.13 -17.74
CA GLY A 284 -14.77 -0.33 -18.11
C GLY A 284 -14.42 1.04 -18.71
N PRO A 285 -15.41 1.88 -19.06
CA PRO A 285 -15.16 3.17 -19.69
C PRO A 285 -14.39 4.15 -18.78
N ALA A 286 -13.50 4.96 -19.35
CA ALA A 286 -12.79 6.05 -18.67
C ALA A 286 -13.64 7.32 -18.62
N THR A 287 -14.84 7.25 -18.01
CA THR A 287 -15.76 8.40 -17.90
C THR A 287 -16.24 8.59 -16.47
N LYS A 288 -16.74 9.80 -16.19
CA LYS A 288 -17.32 10.15 -14.89
C LYS A 288 -18.52 9.27 -14.53
N GLU A 289 -19.35 8.93 -15.51
CA GLU A 289 -20.52 8.07 -15.33
C GLU A 289 -20.12 6.66 -14.89
N ALA A 290 -19.00 6.16 -15.42
CA ALA A 290 -18.50 4.83 -15.11
C ALA A 290 -18.06 4.68 -13.64
N ILE A 291 -17.70 5.79 -12.98
CA ILE A 291 -17.31 5.85 -11.56
C ILE A 291 -18.30 6.65 -10.68
N ALA A 292 -19.51 6.91 -11.18
CA ALA A 292 -20.50 7.73 -10.47
C ALA A 292 -20.86 7.17 -9.08
N HIS A 293 -20.80 5.85 -8.90
CA HIS A 293 -21.05 5.20 -7.61
C HIS A 293 -19.97 5.53 -6.56
N TYR A 294 -18.69 5.61 -6.95
CA TYR A 294 -17.61 6.07 -6.06
C TYR A 294 -17.80 7.54 -5.67
N ILE A 295 -18.11 8.39 -6.65
CA ILE A 295 -18.36 9.82 -6.44
C ILE A 295 -19.55 10.00 -5.49
N HIS A 296 -20.66 9.31 -5.74
CA HIS A 296 -21.86 9.39 -4.91
C HIS A 296 -21.60 8.95 -3.47
N PHE A 297 -20.86 7.85 -3.28
CA PHE A 297 -20.49 7.39 -1.94
C PHE A 297 -19.60 8.41 -1.23
N ARG A 298 -18.52 8.89 -1.86
CA ARG A 298 -17.64 9.91 -1.28
C ARG A 298 -18.43 11.15 -0.83
N ASP A 299 -19.35 11.60 -1.70
CA ASP A 299 -20.17 12.79 -1.44
C ASP A 299 -21.18 12.54 -0.30
N SER A 300 -21.72 11.32 -0.17
CA SER A 300 -22.69 10.99 0.90
C SER A 300 -22.04 10.94 2.29
N VAL A 301 -20.78 10.51 2.37
CA VAL A 301 -20.03 10.45 3.63
C VAL A 301 -19.22 11.73 3.93
N ASN A 302 -19.08 12.62 2.93
CA ASN A 302 -18.31 13.87 3.00
C ASN A 302 -16.90 13.66 3.58
N ARG A 303 -16.17 12.71 2.98
CA ARG A 303 -14.76 12.38 3.26
C ARG A 303 -13.96 12.30 1.96
N PRO A 304 -12.62 12.40 1.99
CA PRO A 304 -11.81 12.22 0.80
C PRO A 304 -11.88 10.78 0.30
N MET A 305 -11.67 10.62 -1.00
CA MET A 305 -11.50 9.32 -1.64
C MET A 305 -10.37 9.41 -2.67
N TYR A 306 -9.62 8.32 -2.82
CA TYR A 306 -8.65 8.18 -3.90
C TYR A 306 -8.74 6.80 -4.57
N MET A 307 -8.30 6.73 -5.81
CA MET A 307 -8.17 5.52 -6.60
C MET A 307 -6.84 4.84 -6.23
N GLY A 308 -6.85 3.95 -5.24
CA GLY A 308 -5.66 3.28 -4.72
C GLY A 308 -4.96 2.40 -5.77
N GLU A 309 -5.75 1.82 -6.67
CA GLU A 309 -5.25 1.02 -7.76
C GLU A 309 -6.04 1.19 -9.04
N PHE A 310 -5.29 1.43 -10.12
CA PHE A 310 -5.74 1.30 -11.49
C PHE A 310 -4.53 1.19 -12.42
N GLY A 311 -4.75 0.79 -13.66
CA GLY A 311 -3.68 0.56 -14.63
C GLY A 311 -4.04 -0.55 -15.59
N HIS A 312 -3.03 -1.25 -16.11
CA HIS A 312 -3.20 -2.42 -16.97
C HIS A 312 -4.16 -2.26 -18.16
N ASN A 313 -4.19 -1.05 -18.74
CA ASN A 313 -5.07 -0.72 -19.85
C ASN A 313 -4.33 0.02 -20.97
N THR A 314 -5.04 0.41 -22.02
CA THR A 314 -4.45 1.19 -23.13
C THR A 314 -3.94 2.55 -22.63
N MET A 315 -2.98 3.12 -23.34
CA MET A 315 -2.41 4.43 -22.99
C MET A 315 -3.45 5.56 -23.07
N GLU A 316 -4.33 5.50 -24.08
CA GLU A 316 -5.47 6.41 -24.24
C GLU A 316 -6.40 6.33 -23.03
N TRP A 317 -6.82 5.12 -22.65
CA TRP A 317 -7.69 4.92 -21.50
C TRP A 317 -7.07 5.44 -20.20
N GLN A 318 -5.78 5.20 -19.98
CA GLN A 318 -5.08 5.68 -18.78
C GLN A 318 -5.07 7.21 -18.71
N SER A 319 -4.75 7.87 -19.84
CA SER A 319 -4.72 9.34 -19.90
C SER A 319 -6.10 9.94 -19.67
N ASP A 320 -7.12 9.41 -20.34
CA ASP A 320 -8.51 9.85 -20.20
C ASP A 320 -9.00 9.66 -18.76
N PHE A 321 -8.68 8.52 -18.14
CA PHE A 321 -9.12 8.25 -16.79
C PHE A 321 -8.41 9.14 -15.75
N VAL A 322 -7.12 9.44 -15.94
CA VAL A 322 -6.41 10.45 -15.12
C VAL A 322 -7.10 11.81 -15.22
N HIS A 323 -7.55 12.22 -16.41
CA HIS A 323 -8.31 13.47 -16.57
C HIS A 323 -9.62 13.44 -15.80
N VAL A 324 -10.38 12.34 -15.89
CA VAL A 324 -11.63 12.17 -15.13
C VAL A 324 -11.38 12.25 -13.63
N LEU A 325 -10.38 11.53 -13.11
CA LEU A 325 -10.03 11.50 -11.69
C LEU A 325 -9.65 12.89 -11.15
N LYS A 326 -8.87 13.66 -11.93
CA LYS A 326 -8.57 15.07 -11.62
C LYS A 326 -9.81 15.95 -11.64
N GLU A 327 -10.68 15.83 -12.65
CA GLU A 327 -11.93 16.60 -12.76
C GLU A 327 -12.83 16.41 -11.54
N VAL A 328 -12.93 15.17 -11.04
CA VAL A 328 -13.83 14.84 -9.94
C VAL A 328 -13.17 14.90 -8.56
N ASN A 329 -11.90 15.33 -8.45
CA ASN A 329 -11.14 15.37 -7.20
C ASN A 329 -11.04 14.01 -6.50
N ILE A 330 -10.61 12.99 -7.25
CA ILE A 330 -10.22 11.67 -6.71
C ILE A 330 -8.74 11.50 -7.07
N GLY A 331 -7.85 11.54 -6.07
CA GLY A 331 -6.42 11.29 -6.28
C GLY A 331 -6.16 9.85 -6.73
N TYR A 332 -4.93 9.49 -7.08
CA TYR A 332 -4.66 8.16 -7.63
C TYR A 332 -3.24 7.63 -7.44
N THR A 333 -3.12 6.31 -7.42
CA THR A 333 -1.85 5.57 -7.50
C THR A 333 -1.95 4.46 -8.55
N PHE A 334 -1.02 4.44 -9.51
CA PHE A 334 -0.99 3.38 -10.53
C PHE A 334 -0.44 2.07 -9.98
N TRP A 335 -1.02 0.96 -10.40
CA TRP A 335 -0.54 -0.38 -10.11
C TRP A 335 0.16 -1.00 -11.33
N PRO A 336 1.40 -1.52 -11.21
CA PRO A 336 2.40 -1.28 -10.15
C PRO A 336 3.57 -0.38 -10.64
N TYR A 337 4.45 -0.01 -9.70
CA TYR A 337 5.72 0.66 -10.00
C TYR A 337 6.60 -0.22 -10.91
N LYS A 338 6.80 -1.48 -10.54
CA LYS A 338 7.76 -2.37 -11.17
C LYS A 338 7.23 -3.79 -11.25
N LYS A 339 7.46 -4.47 -12.38
CA LYS A 339 7.20 -5.91 -12.60
C LYS A 339 7.89 -6.38 -13.88
N VAL A 340 7.81 -7.66 -14.21
CA VAL A 340 8.28 -8.16 -15.52
C VAL A 340 7.52 -7.53 -16.69
N ASP A 341 8.23 -7.42 -17.80
CA ASP A 341 7.75 -6.96 -19.11
C ASP A 341 7.30 -5.49 -19.11
N ASN A 342 6.00 -5.23 -19.32
CA ASN A 342 5.42 -3.91 -19.58
C ASN A 342 4.22 -3.62 -18.68
N SER A 343 3.49 -2.53 -18.92
CA SER A 343 2.32 -2.13 -18.13
C SER A 343 2.64 -1.85 -16.65
N CYS A 344 3.69 -1.07 -16.43
CA CYS A 344 4.19 -0.58 -15.14
C CYS A 344 5.14 0.59 -15.43
N MET A 345 5.68 1.26 -14.40
CA MET A 345 6.69 2.31 -14.63
C MET A 345 8.06 1.75 -15.04
N MET A 346 8.49 0.66 -14.39
CA MET A 346 9.79 0.02 -14.59
C MET A 346 9.64 -1.46 -14.95
N GLY A 347 9.98 -1.83 -16.18
CA GLY A 347 9.98 -3.22 -16.64
C GLY A 347 11.23 -3.96 -16.22
N ILE A 348 11.07 -5.12 -15.56
CA ILE A 348 12.16 -6.05 -15.26
C ILE A 348 12.38 -6.96 -16.47
N GLN A 349 13.62 -7.02 -16.96
CA GLN A 349 14.00 -7.99 -17.97
C GLN A 349 14.07 -9.39 -17.36
N ARG A 350 13.31 -10.33 -17.91
CA ARG A 350 13.40 -11.75 -17.51
C ARG A 350 14.75 -12.33 -17.94
N PRO A 351 15.41 -13.16 -17.09
CA PRO A 351 16.58 -13.94 -17.48
C PRO A 351 16.32 -14.85 -18.69
N ASP A 352 17.36 -15.11 -19.50
CA ASP A 352 17.27 -16.05 -20.61
C ASP A 352 16.97 -17.48 -20.11
N GLY A 353 15.81 -18.01 -20.50
CA GLY A 353 15.31 -19.30 -20.03
C GLY A 353 14.37 -19.24 -18.82
N TRP A 354 14.01 -18.03 -18.34
CA TRP A 354 13.00 -17.87 -17.28
C TRP A 354 11.68 -18.55 -17.64
N ASP A 355 11.14 -18.28 -18.83
CA ASP A 355 9.84 -18.81 -19.24
C ASP A 355 9.89 -20.33 -19.45
N SER A 356 10.95 -20.84 -20.07
CA SER A 356 11.06 -22.27 -20.39
C SER A 356 11.37 -23.15 -19.18
N ILE A 357 11.84 -22.57 -18.07
CA ILE A 357 12.24 -23.30 -16.85
C ILE A 357 11.40 -22.87 -15.65
N VAL A 358 11.44 -21.60 -15.25
CA VAL A 358 10.80 -21.11 -14.02
C VAL A 358 9.29 -21.00 -14.21
N VAL A 359 8.81 -20.30 -15.26
CA VAL A 359 7.36 -20.21 -15.54
C VAL A 359 6.80 -21.59 -15.85
N ARG A 360 7.47 -22.37 -16.71
CA ARG A 360 7.05 -23.76 -16.98
C ARG A 360 6.90 -24.57 -15.70
N TYR A 361 7.85 -24.46 -14.77
CA TYR A 361 7.73 -25.14 -13.48
C TYR A 361 6.53 -24.60 -12.70
N ALA A 362 6.41 -23.28 -12.53
CA ALA A 362 5.28 -22.64 -11.83
C ALA A 362 3.90 -23.09 -12.35
N GLU A 363 3.75 -23.34 -13.65
CA GLU A 363 2.50 -23.80 -14.27
C GLU A 363 2.27 -25.32 -14.22
N THR A 364 3.28 -26.10 -13.85
CA THR A 364 3.20 -27.56 -13.79
C THR A 364 2.40 -28.02 -12.57
N SER A 365 1.52 -29.02 -12.72
CA SER A 365 0.80 -29.62 -11.58
C SER A 365 1.79 -30.25 -10.59
N ARG A 366 1.57 -29.99 -9.30
CA ARG A 366 2.41 -30.44 -8.18
C ARG A 366 1.50 -30.82 -7.00
N ASN A 367 0.53 -31.68 -7.23
CA ASN A 367 -0.47 -32.06 -6.21
C ASN A 367 -0.11 -33.36 -5.47
N THR A 368 0.87 -34.12 -5.97
CA THR A 368 1.32 -35.37 -5.34
C THR A 368 2.84 -35.42 -5.27
N TYR A 369 3.38 -36.19 -4.33
CA TYR A 369 4.82 -36.45 -4.25
C TYR A 369 5.40 -37.08 -5.54
N GLN A 370 4.59 -37.82 -6.30
CA GLN A 370 5.00 -38.34 -7.60
C GLN A 370 5.14 -37.20 -8.62
N GLU A 371 4.13 -36.35 -8.75
CA GLU A 371 4.18 -35.15 -9.59
C GLU A 371 5.37 -34.24 -9.21
N TRP A 372 5.67 -34.09 -7.92
CA TRP A 372 6.84 -33.32 -7.46
C TRP A 372 8.18 -33.89 -7.94
N ARG A 373 8.32 -35.22 -7.97
CA ARG A 373 9.55 -35.87 -8.43
C ARG A 373 9.67 -35.77 -9.95
N GLU A 374 8.57 -35.94 -10.67
CA GLU A 374 8.54 -35.89 -12.14
C GLU A 374 8.73 -34.48 -12.69
N ALA A 375 8.17 -33.46 -12.01
CA ALA A 375 8.27 -32.06 -12.41
C ALA A 375 9.62 -31.41 -12.04
N ARG A 376 10.46 -32.08 -11.24
CA ARG A 376 11.66 -31.47 -10.64
C ARG A 376 12.56 -30.84 -11.72
N PRO A 377 12.89 -29.54 -11.61
CA PRO A 377 13.67 -28.87 -12.63
C PRO A 377 15.16 -29.20 -12.47
N ASP A 378 15.97 -28.79 -13.44
CA ASP A 378 17.41 -28.65 -13.24
C ASP A 378 17.63 -27.58 -12.16
N GLN A 379 17.96 -28.03 -10.95
CA GLN A 379 18.06 -27.17 -9.78
C GLN A 379 19.23 -26.18 -9.89
N THR A 380 20.32 -26.55 -10.57
CA THR A 380 21.46 -25.65 -10.77
C THR A 380 21.04 -24.49 -11.65
N ARG A 381 20.42 -24.79 -12.81
CA ARG A 381 19.94 -23.76 -13.72
C ARG A 381 18.83 -22.91 -13.10
N PHE A 382 17.92 -23.51 -12.32
CA PHE A 382 16.86 -22.78 -11.64
C PHE A 382 17.41 -21.77 -10.62
N ARG A 383 18.42 -22.16 -9.83
CA ARG A 383 19.10 -21.27 -8.88
C ARG A 383 19.76 -20.07 -9.59
N GLU A 384 20.45 -20.32 -10.70
CA GLU A 384 21.06 -19.25 -11.51
C GLU A 384 20.01 -18.25 -11.98
N LEU A 385 18.88 -18.73 -12.51
CA LEU A 385 17.80 -17.89 -13.01
C LEU A 385 17.16 -17.05 -11.89
N LEU A 386 16.95 -17.62 -10.70
CA LEU A 386 16.42 -16.86 -9.56
C LEU A 386 17.38 -15.75 -9.11
N MET A 387 18.68 -16.03 -9.00
CA MET A 387 19.64 -15.01 -8.59
C MET A 387 19.83 -13.94 -9.68
N GLN A 388 19.81 -14.34 -10.95
CA GLN A 388 19.82 -13.38 -12.06
C GLN A 388 18.56 -12.52 -12.07
N PHE A 389 17.40 -13.08 -11.76
CA PHE A 389 16.15 -12.32 -11.64
C PHE A 389 16.23 -11.30 -10.51
N ALA A 390 16.71 -11.69 -9.33
CA ALA A 390 16.92 -10.77 -8.21
C ALA A 390 17.91 -9.63 -8.56
N GLU A 391 18.95 -9.91 -9.34
CA GLU A 391 19.88 -8.88 -9.84
C GLU A 391 19.22 -7.96 -10.88
N ASN A 392 18.41 -8.51 -11.79
CA ASN A 392 17.67 -7.74 -12.78
C ASN A 392 16.61 -6.81 -12.15
N CYS A 393 16.20 -7.06 -10.90
CA CYS A 393 15.29 -6.18 -10.17
C CYS A 393 15.91 -4.83 -9.77
N ARG A 394 17.25 -4.71 -9.77
CA ARG A 394 17.93 -3.43 -9.51
C ARG A 394 17.56 -2.41 -10.58
N ILE A 395 17.34 -1.16 -10.17
CA ILE A 395 16.80 -0.12 -11.07
C ILE A 395 17.66 0.09 -12.32
N GLU A 396 18.99 -0.01 -12.21
CA GLU A 396 19.93 0.13 -13.33
C GLU A 396 19.80 -0.96 -14.39
N ASN A 397 19.19 -2.10 -14.04
CA ASN A 397 18.93 -3.23 -14.93
C ASN A 397 17.48 -3.25 -15.43
N CYS A 398 16.64 -2.31 -14.96
CA CYS A 398 15.24 -2.19 -15.36
C CYS A 398 15.08 -1.18 -16.51
N HIS A 399 13.97 -1.30 -17.24
CA HIS A 399 13.65 -0.44 -18.39
C HIS A 399 12.47 0.50 -18.09
N PRO A 400 12.66 1.83 -18.13
CA PRO A 400 11.56 2.77 -17.92
C PRO A 400 10.56 2.73 -19.09
N GLN A 401 9.29 2.50 -18.77
CA GLN A 401 8.19 2.47 -19.73
C GLN A 401 7.69 3.90 -19.97
N THR A 402 8.45 4.68 -20.75
CA THR A 402 8.28 6.14 -20.85
C THR A 402 6.88 6.58 -21.28
N ASP A 403 6.24 5.88 -22.22
CA ASP A 403 4.88 6.22 -22.66
C ASP A 403 3.83 5.91 -21.58
N TYR A 404 4.00 4.82 -20.83
CA TYR A 404 3.17 4.51 -19.66
C TYR A 404 3.32 5.58 -18.57
N ILE A 405 4.55 5.99 -18.28
CA ILE A 405 4.81 7.05 -17.29
C ILE A 405 4.16 8.37 -17.72
N ARG A 406 4.19 8.69 -19.02
CA ARG A 406 3.56 9.91 -19.54
C ARG A 406 2.05 9.92 -19.31
N THR A 407 1.36 8.79 -19.51
CA THR A 407 -0.09 8.71 -19.30
C THR A 407 -0.51 8.87 -17.84
N MET A 408 0.41 8.72 -16.89
CA MET A 408 0.13 8.96 -15.47
C MET A 408 -0.09 10.44 -15.14
N GLY A 409 0.27 11.37 -16.05
CA GLY A 409 -0.04 12.79 -15.92
C GLY A 409 0.48 13.46 -14.64
N MET A 410 1.59 12.97 -14.08
CA MET A 410 2.14 13.43 -12.80
C MET A 410 3.05 14.67 -12.93
N LYS A 411 3.55 14.93 -14.14
CA LYS A 411 4.26 16.16 -14.51
C LYS A 411 3.33 17.05 -15.32
N GLU A 412 3.39 18.35 -15.04
CA GLU A 412 2.78 19.39 -15.87
C GLU A 412 3.54 19.60 -17.18
#